data_AF-A0A3N1GD60-F1
#
_entry.id   AF-A0A3N1GD60-F1
#
_cell.length_a   1.000
_cell.length_b   1.000
_cell.length_c   1.000
_cell.angle_alpha   90.00
_cell.angle_beta   90.00
_cell.angle_gamma   90.00
#
_symmetry.space_group_name_H-M   'P 1'
#
loop_
_entity.id
_entity.type
_entity.pdbx_description
1 polymer ?
#
loop_
_entity_poly.entity_id
_entity_poly.type
_entity_poly.pdbx_seq_one_letter_code
_entity_poly.pdbx_strand_id
1 'polypeptide(L)'
;MPHATAPQFTTESLAAAVKSVAANCDTPTVVTLTAAGATVTGRAEAVPGAPLTADAAAATLAGMARLIGRHPGMFGADVAGYALILPGERVAFAADRTGTTHHIQLPGAPTEPLRSDRWGAICDGLTAMINAAR
;
A
#
# COMPACT_ATOMS: atom_id res chain seq x y z
N MET A 1 -19.67 -25.36 9.91
CA MET A 1 -18.50 -24.45 9.84
C MET A 1 -18.91 -23.27 8.97
N PRO A 2 -19.25 -22.09 9.52
CA PRO A 2 -19.49 -20.92 8.68
C PRO A 2 -18.17 -20.57 7.98
N HIS A 3 -18.17 -20.65 6.65
CA HIS A 3 -17.10 -20.15 5.82
C HIS A 3 -17.10 -18.64 6.04
N ALA A 4 -16.13 -18.11 6.78
CA ALA A 4 -15.97 -16.66 6.94
C ALA A 4 -15.67 -16.11 5.54
N THR A 5 -16.69 -15.58 4.87
CA THR A 5 -16.54 -14.87 3.61
C THR A 5 -15.50 -13.79 3.83
N ALA A 6 -14.34 -13.90 3.17
CA ALA A 6 -13.32 -12.86 3.24
C ALA A 6 -13.99 -11.50 2.95
N PRO A 7 -13.67 -10.43 3.71
CA PRO A 7 -14.31 -9.13 3.52
C PRO A 7 -14.17 -8.73 2.04
N GLN A 8 -15.32 -8.62 1.37
CA GLN A 8 -15.39 -8.23 -0.04
C GLN A 8 -15.33 -6.71 -0.10
N PHE A 9 -14.12 -6.15 -0.03
CA PHE A 9 -13.91 -4.75 -0.35
C PHE A 9 -13.70 -4.60 -1.86
N THR A 10 -14.14 -3.47 -2.41
CA THR A 10 -13.95 -3.17 -3.83
C THR A 10 -12.61 -2.46 -4.06
N THR A 11 -12.04 -2.61 -5.26
CA THR A 11 -10.89 -1.81 -5.70
C THR A 11 -11.14 -0.31 -5.55
N GLU A 12 -12.38 0.14 -5.76
CA GLU A 12 -12.79 1.52 -5.58
C GLU A 12 -12.68 1.97 -4.12
N SER A 13 -13.10 1.13 -3.16
CA SER A 13 -13.01 1.42 -1.72
C SER A 13 -11.56 1.55 -1.27
N LEU A 14 -10.69 0.67 -1.78
CA LEU A 14 -9.26 0.72 -1.55
C LEU A 14 -8.65 1.99 -2.14
N ALA A 15 -8.96 2.31 -3.40
CA ALA A 15 -8.48 3.53 -4.05
C ALA A 15 -8.96 4.80 -3.35
N ALA A 16 -10.21 4.83 -2.87
CA ALA A 16 -10.76 5.96 -2.12
C ALA A 16 -10.04 6.17 -0.79
N ALA A 17 -9.78 5.08 -0.04
CA ALA A 17 -9.01 5.14 1.21
C ALA A 17 -7.60 5.68 0.97
N VAL A 18 -6.90 5.16 -0.05
CA VAL A 18 -5.55 5.63 -0.41
C VAL A 18 -5.54 7.10 -0.80
N LYS A 19 -6.50 7.55 -1.62
CA LYS A 19 -6.62 8.97 -2.01
C LYS A 19 -6.91 9.88 -0.81
N SER A 20 -7.77 9.42 0.10
CA SER A 20 -8.09 10.16 1.33
C SER A 20 -6.86 10.33 2.24
N VAL A 21 -6.06 9.28 2.40
CA VAL A 21 -4.79 9.38 3.14
C VAL A 21 -3.79 10.27 2.42
N ALA A 22 -3.65 10.12 1.09
CA ALA A 22 -2.72 10.89 0.27
C ALA A 22 -2.98 12.40 0.31
N ALA A 23 -4.23 12.84 0.48
CA ALA A 23 -4.58 14.24 0.63
C ALA A 23 -3.93 14.92 1.85
N ASN A 24 -3.45 14.14 2.82
CA ASN A 24 -2.81 14.61 4.05
C ASN A 24 -1.31 14.25 4.12
N CYS A 25 -0.70 13.82 3.02
CA CYS A 25 0.69 13.36 2.98
C CYS A 25 1.55 14.27 2.10
N ASP A 26 2.47 15.01 2.72
CA ASP A 26 3.48 15.80 2.00
C ASP A 26 4.78 15.01 1.75
N THR A 27 4.94 13.88 2.43
CA THR A 27 6.11 12.99 2.33
C THR A 27 5.72 11.59 1.91
N PRO A 28 6.62 10.85 1.26
CA PRO A 28 6.36 9.47 0.88
C PRO A 28 6.07 8.61 2.12
N THR A 29 5.00 7.83 2.01
CA THR A 29 4.29 7.25 3.15
C THR A 29 3.84 5.84 2.81
N VAL A 30 4.08 4.89 3.72
CA VAL A 30 3.50 3.54 3.63
C VAL A 30 2.19 3.55 4.39
N VAL A 31 1.17 2.91 3.82
CA VAL A 31 -0.17 2.85 4.39
C VAL A 31 -0.53 1.40 4.63
N THR A 32 -0.88 1.06 5.87
CA THR A 32 -1.53 -0.21 6.18
C THR A 32 -3.03 -0.05 5.97
N LEU A 33 -3.61 -0.87 5.10
CA LEU A 33 -5.04 -0.83 4.81
C LEU A 33 -5.74 -1.92 5.61
N THR A 34 -6.77 -1.56 6.36
CA THR A 34 -7.60 -2.47 7.14
C THR A 34 -9.03 -2.44 6.63
N ALA A 35 -9.64 -3.61 6.47
CA ALA A 35 -11.03 -3.73 6.04
C ALA A 35 -11.92 -4.12 7.22
N ALA A 36 -12.98 -3.35 7.44
CA ALA A 36 -14.07 -3.68 8.34
C ALA A 36 -15.36 -3.77 7.52
N GLY A 37 -15.72 -4.98 7.09
CA GLY A 37 -16.81 -5.20 6.15
C GLY A 37 -16.52 -4.57 4.78
N ALA A 38 -17.35 -3.62 4.36
CA ALA A 38 -17.19 -2.89 3.09
C ALA A 38 -16.31 -1.63 3.21
N THR A 39 -15.94 -1.24 4.43
CA THR A 39 -15.14 -0.02 4.66
C THR A 39 -13.66 -0.37 4.72
N VAL A 40 -12.85 0.36 3.95
CA VAL A 40 -11.38 0.29 4.00
C VAL A 40 -10.86 1.57 4.65
N THR A 41 -10.04 1.42 5.68
CA THR A 41 -9.33 2.53 6.33
C THR A 41 -7.83 2.36 6.15
N GLY A 42 -7.12 3.48 6.03
CA GLY A 42 -5.67 3.50 5.89
C GLY A 42 -5.01 4.14 7.09
N ARG A 43 -4.01 3.46 7.65
CA ARG A 43 -3.09 4.03 8.64
C ARG A 43 -1.78 4.36 7.96
N ALA A 44 -1.48 5.66 7.86
CA ALA A 44 -0.24 6.17 7.31
C ALA A 44 0.92 6.06 8.31
N GLU A 45 2.06 5.60 7.82
CA GLU A 45 3.36 5.66 8.48
C GLU A 45 4.34 6.37 7.54
N ALA A 46 4.81 7.53 7.97
CA ALA A 46 5.79 8.30 7.22
C ALA A 46 7.07 7.50 7.10
N VAL A 47 7.63 7.42 5.89
CA VAL A 47 8.91 6.74 5.72
C VAL A 47 10.03 7.72 6.07
N PRO A 48 10.88 7.40 7.06
CA PRO A 48 11.99 8.28 7.41
C PRO A 48 13.05 8.29 6.29
N GLY A 49 13.44 9.49 5.86
CA GLY A 49 14.48 9.72 4.84
C GLY A 49 13.94 10.50 3.64
N ALA A 50 14.55 11.66 3.37
CA ALA A 50 14.28 12.46 2.17
C ALA A 50 15.37 12.24 1.12
N PRO A 51 15.09 12.44 -0.19
CA PRO A 51 13.88 12.06 -0.92
C PRO A 51 13.88 10.55 -1.19
N LEU A 52 12.68 9.99 -1.30
CA LEU A 52 12.51 8.55 -1.41
C LEU A 52 12.60 8.11 -2.86
N THR A 53 13.80 7.70 -3.25
CA THR A 53 14.03 7.07 -4.56
C THR A 53 13.26 5.75 -4.63
N ALA A 54 12.94 5.28 -5.83
CA ALA A 54 12.27 4.00 -5.99
C ALA A 54 13.04 2.82 -5.38
N ASP A 55 14.37 2.90 -5.39
CA ASP A 55 15.25 1.92 -4.74
C ASP A 55 15.10 1.97 -3.20
N ALA A 56 15.08 3.17 -2.63
CA ALA A 56 14.79 3.36 -1.21
C ALA A 56 13.37 2.91 -0.84
N ALA A 57 12.39 3.08 -1.73
CA ALA A 57 11.02 2.56 -1.56
C ALA A 57 11.02 1.05 -1.50
N ALA A 58 11.64 0.40 -2.48
CA ALA A 58 11.74 -1.06 -2.51
C ALA A 58 12.47 -1.60 -1.27
N ALA A 59 13.58 -0.97 -0.85
CA ALA A 59 14.32 -1.36 0.35
C ALA A 59 13.49 -1.17 1.62
N THR A 60 12.73 -0.08 1.73
CA THR A 60 11.81 0.17 2.85
C THR A 60 10.73 -0.90 2.91
N LEU A 61 10.07 -1.18 1.80
CA LEU A 61 9.00 -2.19 1.72
C LEU A 61 9.55 -3.59 2.04
N ALA A 62 10.75 -3.92 1.57
CA ALA A 62 11.41 -5.18 1.91
C ALA A 62 11.76 -5.25 3.41
N GLY A 63 12.20 -4.15 4.01
CA GLY A 63 12.41 -4.03 5.46
C GLY A 63 11.13 -4.25 6.26
N MET A 64 10.03 -3.64 5.83
CA MET A 64 8.70 -3.82 6.42
C MET A 64 8.20 -5.26 6.27
N ALA A 65 8.36 -5.88 5.10
CA ALA A 65 7.99 -7.29 4.89
C ALA A 65 8.74 -8.23 5.86
N ARG A 66 10.03 -7.99 6.08
CA ARG A 66 10.82 -8.75 7.07
C ARG A 66 10.38 -8.49 8.52
N LEU A 67 9.89 -7.29 8.82
CA LEU A 67 9.38 -6.95 10.15
C LEU A 67 8.02 -7.62 10.39
N ILE A 68 7.13 -7.60 9.40
CA ILE A 68 5.85 -8.32 9.40
C ILE A 68 6.09 -9.82 9.60
N GLY A 69 6.97 -10.43 8.80
CA GLY A 69 7.27 -11.86 8.92
C GLY A 69 7.90 -12.25 10.27
N ARG A 70 8.57 -11.32 10.96
CA ARG A 70 9.10 -11.54 12.32
C ARG A 70 8.07 -11.31 13.42
N HIS A 71 7.04 -10.49 13.17
CA HIS A 71 6.03 -10.12 14.15
C HIS A 71 4.61 -10.21 13.57
N PRO A 72 4.15 -11.41 13.15
CA PRO A 72 2.85 -11.57 12.49
C PRO A 72 1.68 -11.14 13.38
N GLY A 73 1.79 -11.31 14.71
CA GLY A 73 0.76 -10.87 15.66
C GLY A 73 0.59 -9.35 15.81
N MET A 74 1.49 -8.54 15.24
CA MET A 74 1.43 -7.08 15.26
C MET A 74 0.61 -6.52 14.09
N PHE A 75 0.43 -7.30 13.03
CA PHE A 75 -0.32 -6.93 11.83
C PHE A 75 -1.61 -7.77 11.80
N GLY A 76 -2.73 -7.15 12.18
CA GLY A 76 -3.98 -7.85 12.48
C GLY A 76 -4.57 -8.64 11.29
N ALA A 77 -5.40 -9.64 11.60
CA ALA A 77 -6.09 -10.48 10.60
C ALA A 77 -7.01 -9.67 9.64
N ASP A 78 -7.33 -8.43 9.99
CA ASP A 78 -8.16 -7.49 9.23
C ASP A 78 -7.38 -6.68 8.18
N VAL A 79 -6.08 -6.98 7.96
CA VAL A 79 -5.31 -6.36 6.89
C VAL A 79 -5.95 -6.67 5.53
N ALA A 80 -6.37 -5.61 4.85
CA ALA A 80 -6.92 -5.63 3.50
C ALA A 80 -5.84 -5.46 2.44
N GLY A 81 -4.74 -4.79 2.79
CA GLY A 81 -3.67 -4.50 1.86
C GLY A 81 -2.61 -3.57 2.44
N TYR A 82 -1.63 -3.23 1.61
CA TYR A 82 -0.64 -2.20 1.87
C TYR A 82 -0.61 -1.23 0.70
N ALA A 83 -0.30 0.03 0.95
CA ALA A 83 -0.06 1.00 -0.10
C ALA A 83 1.21 1.81 0.16
N LEU A 84 1.80 2.33 -0.92
CA LEU A 84 2.85 3.33 -0.89
C LEU A 84 2.35 4.57 -1.61
N ILE A 85 2.38 5.70 -0.93
CA ILE A 85 2.03 7.01 -1.48
C ILE A 85 3.32 7.75 -1.78
N LEU A 86 3.45 8.26 -3.01
CA LEU A 86 4.57 9.07 -3.47
C LEU A 86 4.01 10.45 -3.88
N PRO A 87 3.92 11.42 -2.95
CA PRO A 87 3.24 12.69 -3.22
C PRO A 87 3.99 13.54 -4.26
N GLY A 88 5.33 13.50 -4.29
CA GLY A 88 6.14 14.19 -5.30
C GLY A 88 5.91 13.69 -6.73
N GLU A 89 5.61 12.40 -6.87
CA GLU A 89 5.30 11.75 -8.15
C GLU A 89 3.79 11.73 -8.45
N ARG A 90 2.97 12.23 -7.51
CA ARG A 90 1.49 12.23 -7.56
C ARG A 90 0.90 10.86 -7.88
N VAL A 91 1.49 9.82 -7.32
CA VAL A 91 1.08 8.43 -7.53
C VAL A 91 1.04 7.66 -6.22
N ALA A 92 0.16 6.68 -6.14
CA ALA A 92 0.18 5.66 -5.12
C ALA A 92 0.09 4.25 -5.74
N PHE A 93 0.72 3.29 -5.07
CA PHE A 93 0.66 1.87 -5.42
C PHE A 93 0.06 1.14 -4.24
N ALA A 94 -0.91 0.26 -4.47
CA ALA A 94 -1.53 -0.50 -3.40
C ALA A 94 -1.58 -1.98 -3.77
N ALA A 95 -1.13 -2.88 -2.90
CA ALA A 95 -1.37 -4.31 -3.03
C ALA A 95 -2.48 -4.71 -2.07
N ASP A 96 -3.50 -5.39 -2.58
CA ASP A 96 -4.52 -5.98 -1.73
C ASP A 96 -4.11 -7.38 -1.23
N ARG A 97 -4.87 -7.94 -0.29
CA ARG A 97 -4.63 -9.25 0.32
C ARG A 97 -4.49 -10.39 -0.68
N THR A 98 -5.04 -10.29 -1.88
CA THR A 98 -4.93 -11.29 -2.96
C THR A 98 -3.57 -11.25 -3.66
N GLY A 99 -2.76 -10.21 -3.42
CA GLY A 99 -1.51 -9.94 -4.14
C GLY A 99 -1.72 -9.08 -5.39
N THR A 100 -2.96 -8.67 -5.69
CA THR A 100 -3.22 -7.78 -6.82
C THR A 100 -2.74 -6.38 -6.51
N THR A 101 -1.92 -5.82 -7.40
CA THR A 101 -1.39 -4.46 -7.29
C THR A 101 -2.21 -3.48 -8.11
N HIS A 102 -2.56 -2.37 -7.49
CA HIS A 102 -3.37 -1.27 -8.02
C HIS A 102 -2.51 -0.02 -8.15
N HIS A 103 -2.53 0.57 -9.33
CA HIS A 103 -1.88 1.84 -9.59
C HIS A 103 -2.93 2.96 -9.48
N ILE A 104 -2.68 3.92 -8.60
CA ILE A 104 -3.65 4.95 -8.22
C ILE A 104 -3.04 6.32 -8.51
N GLN A 105 -3.59 7.02 -9.50
CA GLN A 105 -3.21 8.40 -9.77
C GLN A 105 -3.82 9.33 -8.69
N LEU A 106 -2.97 10.20 -8.14
CA LEU A 106 -3.37 11.24 -7.20
C LEU A 106 -3.77 12.51 -7.97
N PRO A 107 -4.62 13.38 -7.39
CA PRO A 107 -5.02 14.63 -8.04
C PRO A 107 -3.80 15.46 -8.47
N GLY A 108 -3.85 15.95 -9.71
CA GLY A 108 -2.77 16.71 -10.33
C GLY A 108 -1.67 15.86 -10.98
N ALA A 109 -1.74 14.53 -10.97
CA ALA A 109 -0.78 13.69 -11.69
C ALA A 109 -0.69 14.09 -13.17
N PRO A 110 0.50 14.07 -13.79
CA PRO A 110 0.62 14.27 -15.23
C PRO A 110 -0.23 13.21 -15.95
N THR A 111 -0.88 13.62 -17.04
CA THR A 111 -1.82 12.78 -17.82
C THR A 111 -1.15 11.56 -18.46
N GLU A 112 0.18 11.60 -18.60
CA GLU A 112 0.96 10.51 -19.16
C GLU A 112 1.26 9.47 -18.07
N PRO A 113 0.96 8.18 -18.28
CA PRO A 113 1.32 7.15 -17.32
C PRO A 113 2.85 7.10 -17.24
N LEU A 114 3.39 7.46 -16.08
CA LEU A 114 4.81 7.43 -15.71
C LEU A 114 5.39 5.99 -15.68
N ARG A 115 5.25 5.19 -16.75
CA ARG A 115 5.79 3.82 -16.78
C ARG A 115 7.30 3.85 -16.60
N SER A 116 7.74 3.55 -15.39
CA SER A 116 9.14 3.42 -15.02
C SER A 116 9.35 2.03 -14.45
N ASP A 117 10.41 1.32 -14.85
CA ASP A 117 10.80 0.01 -14.29
C ASP A 117 10.85 0.03 -12.75
N ARG A 118 11.07 1.21 -12.20
CA ARG A 118 10.98 1.58 -10.78
C ARG A 118 9.67 1.19 -10.09
N TRP A 119 8.55 1.17 -10.82
CA TRP A 119 7.24 0.78 -10.29
C TRP A 119 7.13 -0.72 -10.06
N GLY A 120 7.83 -1.54 -10.85
CA GLY A 120 7.85 -2.99 -10.67
C GLY A 120 8.41 -3.37 -9.30
N ALA A 121 9.54 -2.77 -8.90
CA ALA A 121 10.15 -3.02 -7.59
C ALA A 121 9.25 -2.63 -6.40
N ILE A 122 8.45 -1.56 -6.56
CA ILE A 122 7.46 -1.14 -5.55
C ILE A 122 6.34 -2.17 -5.45
N CYS A 123 5.80 -2.62 -6.58
CA CYS A 123 4.76 -3.66 -6.63
C CYS A 123 5.24 -5.00 -6.04
N ASP A 124 6.46 -5.42 -6.35
CA ASP A 124 7.09 -6.61 -5.75
C ASP A 124 7.25 -6.45 -4.24
N GLY A 125 7.72 -5.30 -3.76
CA GLY A 125 7.86 -5.01 -2.34
C GLY A 125 6.52 -5.07 -1.59
N LEU A 126 5.47 -4.46 -2.14
CA LEU A 126 4.12 -4.52 -1.57
C LEU A 126 3.58 -5.96 -1.56
N THR A 127 3.79 -6.72 -2.64
CA THR A 127 3.41 -8.14 -2.71
C THR A 127 4.15 -8.97 -1.66
N ALA A 128 5.44 -8.71 -1.44
CA ALA A 128 6.22 -9.37 -0.40
C ALA A 128 5.69 -9.07 1.01
N MET A 129 5.23 -7.83 1.28
CA MET A 129 4.58 -7.48 2.54
C MET A 129 3.27 -8.25 2.74
N ILE A 130 2.45 -8.38 1.68
CA ILE A 130 1.22 -9.17 1.74
C ILE A 130 1.52 -10.64 2.03
N ASN A 131 2.51 -11.22 1.35
CA ASN A 131 2.90 -12.61 1.56
C ASN A 131 3.47 -12.84 2.97
N ALA A 132 4.16 -11.87 3.55
CA ALA A 132 4.66 -11.95 4.92
C ALA A 132 3.55 -11.82 5.98
N ALA A 133 2.43 -11.19 5.64
CA ALA A 133 1.28 -10.99 6.52
C ALA A 133 0.25 -12.14 6.47
N ARG A 134 0.43 -13.10 5.56
CA ARG A 134 -0.40 -14.31 5.42
C ARG A 134 0.13 -15.45 6.28
#